data_AF-A0A6B2LAC4-F1
#
_entry.id   AF-A0A6B2LAC4-F1
#
_cell.length_a   1.000
_cell.length_b   1.000
_cell.length_c   1.000
_cell.angle_alpha   90.00
_cell.angle_beta   90.00
_cell.angle_gamma   90.00
#
_symmetry.space_group_name_H-M   'P 1'
#
loop_
_entity.id
_entity.type
_entity.pdbx_description
1 polymer ?
#
loop_
_entity_poly.entity_id
_entity_poly.type
_entity_poly.pdbx_seq_one_letter_code
_entity_poly.pdbx_strand_id
1 'polypeptide(L)'
;MIFDPNTRNWHIEKTMIKVDATPFAKGGLRMAYHMLDLDLVDRENVTYVLKVSIDPDEDVDVYHRDVEMQLFAKGIAEQFNYYNPPKKVGFVGAWLLKLVKRGGQVCAVERFISGPYRKHNNNYGFVNEDERNTPQAFSHFSYEVCKHQLLVCDIQGVADLYTDPQIHTTAGEDKGDRPFGKGNLGQKGIDQFLKSHRCNAICRYLKLPPINPRFEEIGTVPVDNTVMQKEIERINIRVFEVGGRLAMGGLAPEGHAPTPRASKSEHLPLLSNKKQTTKITITAEESGSNCECCLVM
;
A
#
# COMPACT_ATOMS: atom_id res chain seq x y z
N MET A 1 7.44 -8.15 -11.34
CA MET A 1 8.53 -7.86 -10.38
C MET A 1 7.88 -7.63 -9.03
N ILE A 2 8.16 -8.49 -8.07
CA ILE A 2 7.52 -8.55 -6.75
C ILE A 2 8.57 -8.21 -5.70
N PHE A 3 8.27 -7.26 -4.82
CA PHE A 3 9.18 -6.87 -3.74
C PHE A 3 8.91 -7.70 -2.49
N ASP A 4 9.95 -8.30 -1.90
CA ASP A 4 9.88 -8.90 -0.58
C ASP A 4 10.35 -7.89 0.49
N PRO A 5 9.47 -7.38 1.36
CA PRO A 5 9.83 -6.39 2.37
C PRO A 5 10.78 -6.93 3.46
N ASN A 6 10.87 -8.25 3.64
CA ASN A 6 11.74 -8.84 4.66
C ASN A 6 13.19 -8.94 4.18
N THR A 7 13.37 -9.45 2.96
CA THR A 7 14.71 -9.59 2.36
C THR A 7 15.16 -8.36 1.58
N ARG A 8 14.23 -7.44 1.28
CA ARG A 8 14.39 -6.26 0.42
C ARG A 8 14.86 -6.59 -0.99
N ASN A 9 14.53 -7.79 -1.47
CA ASN A 9 14.87 -8.23 -2.81
C ASN A 9 13.66 -8.17 -3.73
N TRP A 10 13.94 -7.90 -5.00
CA TRP A 10 12.97 -7.99 -6.06
C TRP A 10 13.04 -9.37 -6.72
N HIS A 11 11.91 -10.03 -6.81
CA HIS A 11 11.73 -11.29 -7.52
C HIS A 11 11.05 -11.02 -8.87
N ILE A 12 11.47 -11.74 -9.91
CA ILE A 12 10.94 -11.58 -11.25
C ILE A 12 10.24 -12.87 -11.66
N GLU A 13 8.99 -12.73 -12.03
CA GLU A 13 8.17 -13.79 -12.59
C GLU A 13 7.52 -13.28 -13.88
N LYS A 14 7.22 -14.20 -14.80
CA LYS A 14 6.56 -13.91 -16.08
C LYS A 14 5.08 -14.23 -15.93
N THR A 15 4.24 -13.38 -16.51
CA THR A 15 2.79 -13.58 -16.53
C THR A 15 2.21 -13.06 -17.83
N MET A 16 1.15 -13.71 -18.31
CA MET A 16 0.30 -13.25 -19.41
C MET A 16 -0.75 -12.27 -18.91
N ILE A 17 -0.93 -11.13 -19.59
CA ILE A 17 -1.92 -10.14 -19.16
C ILE A 17 -2.82 -9.68 -20.32
N LYS A 18 -4.03 -9.26 -19.97
CA LYS A 18 -4.92 -8.47 -20.83
C LYS A 18 -5.23 -7.17 -20.11
N VAL A 19 -5.11 -6.04 -20.82
CA VAL A 19 -5.31 -4.71 -20.25
C VAL A 19 -6.33 -3.99 -21.12
N ASP A 20 -7.24 -3.25 -20.49
CA ASP A 20 -8.17 -2.40 -21.23
C ASP A 20 -7.43 -1.32 -22.02
N ALA A 21 -7.98 -0.96 -23.19
CA ALA A 21 -7.38 0.06 -24.06
C ALA A 21 -7.51 1.48 -23.47
N THR A 22 -8.56 1.72 -22.68
CA THR A 22 -8.86 3.03 -22.07
C THR A 22 -8.83 2.94 -20.55
N PRO A 23 -8.29 3.96 -19.86
CA PRO A 23 -8.32 3.97 -18.41
C PRO A 23 -9.74 4.18 -17.90
N PHE A 24 -10.12 3.51 -16.82
CA PHE A 24 -11.41 3.72 -16.15
C PHE A 24 -11.35 4.87 -15.13
N ALA A 25 -10.14 5.26 -14.70
CA ALA A 25 -9.94 6.39 -13.80
C ALA A 25 -8.62 7.11 -14.08
N LYS A 26 -8.58 8.40 -13.71
CA LYS A 26 -7.38 9.25 -13.79
C LYS A 26 -7.22 10.01 -12.48
N GLY A 27 -6.10 9.78 -11.80
CA GLY A 27 -5.68 10.55 -10.63
C GLY A 27 -4.84 11.76 -11.01
N GLY A 28 -4.21 12.40 -10.02
CA GLY A 28 -3.32 13.54 -10.27
C GLY A 28 -2.00 13.17 -10.95
N LEU A 29 -1.52 11.93 -10.75
CA LEU A 29 -0.20 11.48 -11.24
C LEU A 29 -0.29 10.27 -12.18
N ARG A 30 -1.37 9.49 -12.13
CA ARG A 30 -1.45 8.19 -12.81
C ARG A 30 -2.81 7.96 -13.44
N MET A 31 -2.82 7.23 -14.54
CA MET A 31 -4.02 6.62 -15.14
C MET A 31 -4.17 5.19 -14.64
N ALA A 32 -5.42 4.73 -14.47
CA ALA A 32 -5.75 3.39 -13.98
C ALA A 32 -6.58 2.63 -15.01
N TYR A 33 -6.15 1.41 -15.32
CA TYR A 33 -6.73 0.51 -16.32
C TYR A 33 -7.15 -0.79 -15.65
N HIS A 34 -8.25 -1.39 -16.09
CA HIS A 34 -8.53 -2.77 -15.70
C HIS A 34 -7.53 -3.71 -16.37
N MET A 35 -7.13 -4.73 -15.63
CA MET A 35 -6.22 -5.76 -16.09
C MET A 35 -6.74 -7.13 -15.64
N LEU A 36 -6.59 -8.13 -16.51
CA LEU A 36 -6.68 -9.54 -16.16
C LEU A 36 -5.29 -10.19 -16.24
N ASP A 37 -4.99 -11.03 -15.27
CA ASP A 37 -3.88 -11.98 -15.35
C ASP A 37 -4.41 -13.28 -16.00
N LEU A 38 -3.89 -13.60 -17.18
CA LEU A 38 -4.37 -14.72 -18.00
C LEU A 38 -3.84 -16.08 -17.51
N ASP A 39 -2.81 -16.08 -16.65
CA ASP A 39 -2.30 -17.32 -16.03
C ASP A 39 -3.11 -17.70 -14.78
N LEU A 40 -4.02 -16.83 -14.33
CA LEU A 40 -4.87 -17.01 -13.15
C LEU A 40 -6.35 -17.22 -13.48
N VAL A 41 -6.71 -17.38 -14.77
CA VAL A 41 -8.11 -17.37 -15.26
C VAL A 41 -8.98 -18.49 -14.67
N ASP A 42 -8.38 -19.61 -14.27
CA ASP A 42 -9.09 -20.71 -13.59
C ASP A 42 -9.53 -20.36 -12.15
N ARG A 43 -9.15 -19.19 -11.63
CA ARG A 43 -9.49 -18.73 -10.28
C ARG A 43 -10.30 -17.44 -10.38
N GLU A 44 -11.61 -17.57 -10.38
CA GLU A 44 -12.58 -16.49 -10.09
C GLU A 44 -12.28 -15.12 -10.74
N ASN A 45 -12.20 -14.98 -12.08
CA ASN A 45 -12.19 -13.68 -12.80
C ASN A 45 -11.56 -12.51 -12.02
N VAL A 46 -10.37 -12.69 -11.44
CA VAL A 46 -9.82 -11.67 -10.53
C VAL A 46 -9.33 -10.50 -11.37
N THR A 47 -10.02 -9.37 -11.26
CA THR A 47 -9.61 -8.13 -11.90
C THR A 47 -8.52 -7.43 -11.08
N TYR A 48 -7.53 -6.92 -11.78
CA TYR A 48 -6.45 -6.09 -11.27
C TYR A 48 -6.57 -4.68 -11.83
N VAL A 49 -5.82 -3.75 -11.23
CA VAL A 49 -5.66 -2.38 -11.71
C VAL A 49 -4.22 -2.19 -12.11
N LEU A 50 -4.00 -1.85 -13.38
CA LEU A 50 -2.71 -1.43 -13.89
C LEU A 50 -2.65 0.10 -13.87
N LYS A 51 -1.59 0.66 -13.27
CA LYS A 51 -1.36 2.10 -13.12
C LYS A 51 -0.13 2.53 -13.90
N VAL A 52 -0.29 3.58 -14.70
CA VAL A 52 0.77 4.20 -15.49
C VAL A 52 0.84 5.68 -15.14
N SER A 53 2.05 6.23 -15.01
CA SER A 53 2.25 7.67 -14.84
C SER A 53 1.65 8.43 -16.02
N ILE A 54 1.10 9.61 -15.72
CA ILE A 54 0.67 10.58 -16.73
C ILE A 54 1.90 11.20 -17.41
N ASP A 55 3.03 11.27 -16.70
CA ASP A 55 4.31 11.67 -17.25
C ASP A 55 4.93 10.50 -18.02
N PRO A 56 5.08 10.59 -19.36
CA PRO A 56 5.67 9.52 -20.16
C PRO A 56 7.16 9.28 -19.84
N ASP A 57 7.83 10.26 -19.25
CA ASP A 57 9.26 10.23 -18.92
C ASP A 57 9.50 9.94 -17.42
N GLU A 58 8.49 9.48 -16.69
CA GLU A 58 8.62 9.16 -15.27
C GLU A 58 9.72 8.11 -15.04
N ASP A 59 10.63 8.43 -14.13
CA ASP A 59 11.69 7.53 -13.71
C ASP A 59 11.11 6.23 -13.12
N VAL A 60 11.62 5.09 -13.60
CA VAL A 60 11.25 3.75 -13.14
C VAL A 60 11.41 3.61 -11.61
N ASP A 61 12.37 4.31 -11.03
CA ASP A 61 12.60 4.33 -9.58
C ASP A 61 11.40 4.86 -8.78
N VAL A 62 10.55 5.70 -9.39
CA VAL A 62 9.32 6.18 -8.74
C VAL A 62 8.34 5.03 -8.54
N TYR A 63 8.18 4.15 -9.54
CA TYR A 63 7.34 2.97 -9.40
C TYR A 63 7.86 2.00 -8.34
N HIS A 64 9.19 1.81 -8.27
CA HIS A 64 9.80 1.01 -7.20
C HIS A 64 9.49 1.58 -5.81
N ARG A 65 9.70 2.89 -5.61
CA ARG A 65 9.40 3.57 -4.35
C ARG A 65 7.92 3.51 -3.98
N ASP A 66 7.01 3.65 -4.94
CA ASP A 66 5.57 3.55 -4.70
C ASP A 66 5.17 2.16 -4.16
N VAL A 67 5.71 1.09 -4.77
CA VAL A 67 5.46 -0.29 -4.30
C VAL A 67 6.06 -0.52 -2.92
N GLU A 68 7.31 -0.10 -2.68
CA GLU A 68 7.94 -0.21 -1.36
C GLU A 68 7.14 0.55 -0.30
N MET A 69 6.68 1.76 -0.60
CA MET A 69 5.85 2.58 0.28
C MET A 69 4.53 1.89 0.64
N GLN A 70 3.83 1.32 -0.35
CA GLN A 70 2.55 0.64 -0.11
C GLN A 70 2.73 -0.62 0.75
N LEU A 71 3.78 -1.40 0.50
CA LEU A 71 4.10 -2.58 1.31
C LEU A 71 4.56 -2.21 2.72
N PHE A 72 5.26 -1.08 2.89
CA PHE A 72 5.58 -0.55 4.22
C PHE A 72 4.32 -0.15 4.99
N ALA A 73 3.40 0.59 4.35
CA ALA A 73 2.12 0.96 4.94
C ALA A 73 1.28 -0.27 5.31
N LYS A 74 1.33 -1.33 4.50
CA LYS A 74 0.73 -2.64 4.82
C LYS A 74 1.29 -3.23 6.11
N GLY A 75 2.61 -3.21 6.29
CA GLY A 75 3.24 -3.65 7.54
C GLY A 75 2.78 -2.85 8.77
N ILE A 76 2.60 -1.53 8.63
CA ILE A 76 2.07 -0.68 9.71
C ILE A 76 0.60 -1.01 9.99
N ALA A 77 -0.21 -1.31 8.98
CA ALA A 77 -1.59 -1.79 9.14
C ALA A 77 -1.67 -3.11 9.91
N GLU A 78 -0.75 -4.05 9.65
CA GLU A 78 -0.65 -5.30 10.42
C GLU A 78 -0.33 -5.04 11.90
N GLN A 79 0.57 -4.08 12.19
CA GLN A 79 0.84 -3.64 13.56
C GLN A 79 -0.38 -2.99 14.21
N PHE A 80 -1.10 -2.11 13.51
CA PHE A 80 -2.34 -1.51 14.01
C PHE A 80 -3.37 -2.59 14.37
N ASN A 81 -3.54 -3.59 13.50
CA ASN A 81 -4.47 -4.70 13.71
C ASN A 81 -4.11 -5.61 14.88
N TYR A 82 -2.83 -5.70 15.26
CA TYR A 82 -2.38 -6.47 16.43
C TYR A 82 -2.95 -5.93 17.75
N TYR A 83 -3.21 -4.61 17.82
CA TYR A 83 -3.85 -3.96 18.97
C TYR A 83 -5.39 -4.08 18.96
N ASN A 84 -5.94 -4.93 18.10
CA ASN A 84 -7.36 -5.27 17.99
C ASN A 84 -8.31 -4.06 17.98
N PRO A 85 -8.11 -3.09 17.07
CA PRO A 85 -9.00 -1.96 16.89
C PRO A 85 -10.42 -2.43 16.55
N PRO A 86 -11.46 -1.59 16.75
CA PRO A 86 -12.85 -1.98 16.47
C PRO A 86 -13.07 -2.39 15.00
N LYS A 87 -12.27 -1.84 14.09
CA LYS A 87 -12.18 -2.26 12.69
C LYS A 87 -10.71 -2.44 12.32
N LYS A 88 -10.40 -3.60 11.77
CA LYS A 88 -9.10 -3.86 11.15
C LYS A 88 -9.00 -3.11 9.82
N VAL A 89 -7.78 -2.75 9.46
CA VAL A 89 -7.47 -2.10 8.20
C VAL A 89 -6.49 -2.93 7.38
N GLY A 90 -6.44 -2.73 6.07
CA GLY A 90 -5.45 -3.38 5.21
C GLY A 90 -5.05 -2.50 4.05
N PHE A 91 -3.90 -2.80 3.44
CA PHE A 91 -3.51 -2.24 2.15
C PHE A 91 -3.44 -3.36 1.11
N VAL A 92 -3.93 -3.09 -0.10
CA VAL A 92 -3.80 -4.05 -1.21
C VAL A 92 -2.33 -4.29 -1.54
N GLY A 93 -2.00 -5.50 -1.95
CA GLY A 93 -0.66 -5.79 -2.47
C GLY A 93 -0.37 -4.97 -3.73
N ALA A 94 0.91 -4.65 -3.95
CA ALA A 94 1.39 -3.95 -5.13
C ALA A 94 2.64 -4.63 -5.69
N TRP A 95 2.79 -4.61 -7.01
CA TRP A 95 3.95 -5.12 -7.73
C TRP A 95 4.13 -4.34 -9.03
N LEU A 96 5.25 -4.55 -9.70
CA LEU A 96 5.55 -3.91 -10.97
C LEU A 96 5.45 -4.89 -12.13
N LEU A 97 4.97 -4.41 -13.28
CA LEU A 97 5.06 -5.10 -14.55
C LEU A 97 5.98 -4.32 -15.49
N LYS A 98 6.74 -5.06 -16.29
CA LYS A 98 7.49 -4.54 -17.44
C LYS A 98 6.82 -5.09 -18.70
N LEU A 99 6.19 -4.21 -19.48
CA LEU A 99 5.46 -4.58 -20.69
C LEU A 99 6.44 -4.78 -21.86
N VAL A 100 7.04 -5.97 -21.93
CA VAL A 100 8.09 -6.30 -22.91
C VAL A 100 7.64 -6.12 -24.37
N LYS A 101 6.35 -6.34 -24.67
CA LYS A 101 5.77 -6.11 -26.00
C LYS A 101 5.38 -4.66 -26.29
N ARG A 102 5.49 -3.76 -25.30
CA ARG A 102 5.17 -2.33 -25.41
C ARG A 102 6.39 -1.49 -25.03
N GLY A 103 7.51 -1.76 -25.71
CA GLY A 103 8.75 -1.00 -25.53
C GLY A 103 9.41 -1.15 -24.16
N GLY A 104 8.99 -2.11 -23.33
CA GLY A 104 9.52 -2.30 -21.99
C GLY A 104 9.00 -1.30 -20.96
N GLN A 105 7.86 -0.65 -21.23
CA GLN A 105 7.20 0.27 -20.29
C GLN A 105 6.98 -0.38 -18.91
N VAL A 106 7.33 0.32 -17.84
CA VAL A 106 7.07 -0.12 -16.46
C VAL A 106 5.76 0.46 -15.97
N CYS A 107 5.00 -0.35 -15.23
CA CYS A 107 3.73 0.02 -14.62
C CYS A 107 3.56 -0.63 -13.25
N ALA A 108 2.80 0.00 -12.37
CA ALA A 108 2.43 -0.56 -11.08
C ALA A 108 1.11 -1.33 -11.21
N VAL A 109 0.94 -2.40 -10.46
CA VAL A 109 -0.27 -3.22 -10.47
C VAL A 109 -0.69 -3.53 -9.05
N GLU A 110 -1.99 -3.52 -8.83
CA GLU A 110 -2.63 -3.92 -7.58
C GLU A 110 -3.96 -4.64 -7.84
N ARG A 111 -4.53 -5.24 -6.80
CA ARG A 111 -5.85 -5.87 -6.90
C ARG A 111 -6.94 -4.82 -7.06
N PHE A 112 -7.91 -5.06 -7.96
CA PHE A 112 -9.11 -4.22 -8.01
C PHE A 112 -9.95 -4.41 -6.75
N ILE A 113 -10.40 -3.30 -6.16
CA ILE A 113 -11.29 -3.28 -5.02
C ILE A 113 -12.64 -2.68 -5.45
N SER A 114 -13.68 -3.52 -5.43
CA SER A 114 -15.03 -3.10 -5.83
C SER A 114 -15.75 -2.41 -4.67
N GLY A 115 -16.34 -1.25 -4.94
CA GLY A 115 -17.18 -0.52 -4.00
C GLY A 115 -16.95 0.99 -4.05
N PRO A 116 -17.62 1.76 -3.18
CA PRO A 116 -17.49 3.21 -3.16
C PRO A 116 -16.10 3.62 -2.68
N TYR A 117 -15.29 4.10 -3.61
CA TYR A 117 -13.95 4.61 -3.31
C TYR A 117 -14.04 5.94 -2.56
N ARG A 118 -13.31 6.07 -1.46
CA ARG A 118 -13.27 7.29 -0.64
C ARG A 118 -11.83 7.64 -0.25
N LYS A 119 -11.54 8.94 -0.25
CA LYS A 119 -10.32 9.51 0.33
C LYS A 119 -10.64 10.10 1.69
N HIS A 120 -10.06 9.56 2.75
CA HIS A 120 -10.37 9.88 4.14
C HIS A 120 -9.52 11.01 4.71
N ASN A 121 -8.25 11.09 4.31
CA ASN A 121 -7.39 12.24 4.50
C ASN A 121 -6.46 12.38 3.29
N ASN A 122 -5.69 13.47 3.22
CA ASN A 122 -4.64 13.60 2.22
C ASN A 122 -3.25 13.75 2.84
N ASN A 123 -2.23 13.91 1.98
CA ASN A 123 -0.85 14.17 2.38
C ASN A 123 -0.55 15.61 2.83
N TYR A 124 -1.56 16.48 3.02
CA TYR A 124 -1.36 17.88 3.40
C TYR A 124 -2.49 18.46 4.28
N GLY A 125 -3.02 17.64 5.19
CA GLY A 125 -3.93 18.08 6.26
C GLY A 125 -5.42 18.15 5.92
N PHE A 126 -5.84 17.81 4.70
CA PHE A 126 -7.26 17.61 4.39
C PHE A 126 -7.79 16.40 5.15
N VAL A 127 -9.00 16.55 5.69
CA VAL A 127 -9.78 15.48 6.32
C VAL A 127 -11.16 15.47 5.66
N ASN A 128 -11.63 14.29 5.25
CA ASN A 128 -12.96 14.14 4.66
C ASN A 128 -14.06 14.51 5.65
N GLU A 129 -15.18 15.05 5.16
CA GLU A 129 -16.34 15.47 5.97
C GLU A 129 -16.95 14.32 6.79
N ASP A 130 -16.97 13.10 6.24
CA ASP A 130 -17.42 11.89 6.96
C ASP A 130 -16.54 11.60 8.20
N GLU A 131 -15.29 12.07 8.15
CA GLU A 131 -14.28 12.03 9.21
C GLU A 131 -14.23 10.72 10.02
N ARG A 132 -14.29 9.59 9.30
CA ARG A 132 -14.31 8.26 9.90
C ARG A 132 -13.16 8.08 10.90
N ASN A 133 -13.48 7.56 12.08
CA ASN A 133 -12.52 7.36 13.17
C ASN A 133 -11.33 6.49 12.78
N THR A 134 -11.56 5.35 12.13
CA THR A 134 -10.54 4.32 11.86
C THR A 134 -9.39 4.84 10.98
N PRO A 135 -9.61 5.46 9.80
CA PRO A 135 -8.54 6.08 9.01
C PRO A 135 -7.70 7.10 9.78
N GLN A 136 -8.33 8.00 10.54
CA GLN A 136 -7.61 9.06 11.27
C GLN A 136 -6.81 8.50 12.44
N ALA A 137 -7.37 7.52 13.15
CA ALA A 137 -6.68 6.84 14.24
C ALA A 137 -5.53 5.97 13.73
N PHE A 138 -5.65 5.38 12.54
CA PHE A 138 -4.56 4.65 11.89
C PHE A 138 -3.37 5.58 11.56
N SER A 139 -3.64 6.74 10.96
CA SER A 139 -2.59 7.74 10.70
C SER A 139 -1.92 8.20 12.00
N HIS A 140 -2.70 8.54 13.04
CA HIS A 140 -2.12 8.91 14.35
C HIS A 140 -1.32 7.77 15.00
N PHE A 141 -1.85 6.53 14.96
CA PHE A 141 -1.12 5.36 15.42
C PHE A 141 0.23 5.20 14.71
N SER A 142 0.28 5.39 13.39
CA SER A 142 1.53 5.29 12.63
C SER A 142 2.58 6.30 13.10
N TYR A 143 2.16 7.51 13.47
CA TYR A 143 3.03 8.54 14.04
C TYR A 143 3.61 8.13 15.39
N GLU A 144 2.76 7.61 16.28
CA GLU A 144 3.18 7.22 17.64
C GLU A 144 4.04 5.96 17.66
N VAL A 145 3.63 4.92 16.93
CA VAL A 145 4.37 3.64 16.89
C VAL A 145 5.76 3.83 16.28
N CYS A 146 5.89 4.75 15.31
CA CYS A 146 7.14 5.08 14.64
C CYS A 146 7.95 6.18 15.35
N LYS A 147 7.68 6.48 16.63
CA LYS A 147 8.44 7.47 17.41
C LYS A 147 8.51 8.85 16.77
N HIS A 148 7.41 9.26 16.14
CA HIS A 148 7.29 10.56 15.48
C HIS A 148 8.19 10.76 14.26
N GLN A 149 8.89 9.72 13.81
CA GLN A 149 9.79 9.78 12.65
C GLN A 149 9.08 9.58 11.31
N LEU A 150 7.84 9.06 11.35
CA LEU A 150 7.10 8.66 10.16
C LEU A 150 5.60 8.81 10.39
N LEU A 151 4.87 9.24 9.36
CA LEU A 151 3.41 9.29 9.35
C LEU A 151 2.88 8.68 8.05
N VAL A 152 1.97 7.72 8.15
CA VAL A 152 1.19 7.18 7.02
C VAL A 152 -0.10 8.01 6.86
N CYS A 153 -0.29 8.59 5.70
CA CYS A 153 -1.41 9.46 5.33
C CYS A 153 -1.88 9.14 3.89
N ASP A 154 -2.69 10.02 3.30
CA ASP A 154 -3.39 9.76 2.03
C ASP A 154 -4.23 8.46 2.10
N ILE A 155 -4.90 8.25 3.25
CA ILE A 155 -5.69 7.04 3.48
C ILE A 155 -6.92 7.06 2.58
N GLN A 156 -6.96 6.13 1.64
CA GLN A 156 -8.01 6.05 0.63
C GLN A 156 -8.24 4.61 0.16
N GLY A 157 -9.46 4.31 -0.28
CA GLY A 157 -9.83 2.98 -0.77
C GLY A 157 -11.31 2.70 -0.59
N VAL A 158 -11.64 1.42 -0.40
CA VAL A 158 -13.03 0.95 -0.21
C VAL A 158 -13.17 0.38 1.19
N ALA A 159 -14.12 0.92 1.96
CA ALA A 159 -14.32 0.60 3.37
C ALA A 159 -13.01 0.74 4.19
N ASP A 160 -12.43 -0.34 4.70
CA ASP A 160 -11.18 -0.35 5.48
C ASP A 160 -10.03 -1.06 4.74
N LEU A 161 -10.21 -1.32 3.44
CA LEU A 161 -9.17 -1.81 2.54
C LEU A 161 -8.67 -0.65 1.67
N TYR A 162 -7.42 -0.26 1.90
CA TYR A 162 -6.80 0.94 1.37
C TYR A 162 -5.82 0.65 0.24
N THR A 163 -5.47 1.70 -0.51
CA THR A 163 -4.47 1.68 -1.57
C THR A 163 -3.84 3.07 -1.71
N ASP A 164 -2.72 3.19 -2.43
CA ASP A 164 -2.04 4.46 -2.72
C ASP A 164 -1.81 5.36 -1.48
N PRO A 165 -1.20 4.84 -0.39
CA PRO A 165 -0.84 5.68 0.74
C PRO A 165 0.24 6.69 0.35
N GLN A 166 0.41 7.71 1.19
CA GLN A 166 1.62 8.53 1.23
C GLN A 166 2.28 8.40 2.60
N ILE A 167 3.61 8.42 2.63
CA ILE A 167 4.38 8.48 3.87
C ILE A 167 5.15 9.79 3.96
N HIS A 168 5.05 10.45 5.11
CA HIS A 168 5.93 11.56 5.49
C HIS A 168 7.01 11.06 6.44
N THR A 169 8.26 11.47 6.21
CA THR A 169 9.40 11.24 7.13
C THR A 169 10.44 12.33 6.93
N THR A 170 11.13 12.68 8.01
CA THR A 170 12.28 13.60 8.01
C THR A 170 13.59 12.89 7.69
N ALA A 171 13.59 11.55 7.60
CA ALA A 171 14.78 10.78 7.23
C ALA A 171 15.24 11.13 5.81
N GLY A 172 16.48 11.59 5.69
CA GLY A 172 17.09 11.97 4.41
C GLY A 172 16.83 13.40 3.96
N GLU A 173 16.03 14.17 4.69
CA GLU A 173 15.70 15.56 4.35
C GLU A 173 16.95 16.44 4.36
N ASP A 174 17.89 16.19 5.27
CA ASP A 174 19.21 16.82 5.36
C ASP A 174 20.09 16.56 4.11
N LYS A 175 19.89 15.42 3.45
CA LYS A 175 20.58 15.02 2.22
C LYS A 175 19.80 15.38 0.95
N GLY A 176 18.64 16.03 1.07
CA GLY A 176 17.73 16.31 -0.04
C GLY A 176 17.05 15.07 -0.62
N ASP A 177 17.13 13.93 0.07
CA ASP A 177 16.51 12.68 -0.35
C ASP A 177 15.07 12.58 0.15
N ARG A 178 14.22 11.87 -0.61
CA ARG A 178 12.81 11.62 -0.28
C ARG A 178 12.50 10.14 -0.54
N PRO A 179 12.73 9.26 0.45
CA PRO A 179 12.62 7.81 0.25
C PRO A 179 11.22 7.36 -0.18
N PHE A 180 10.19 8.13 0.17
CA PHE A 180 8.79 7.87 -0.16
C PHE A 180 8.24 8.78 -1.26
N GLY A 181 9.12 9.18 -2.19
CA GLY A 181 8.75 9.91 -3.40
C GLY A 181 8.42 11.39 -3.19
N LYS A 182 8.01 12.04 -4.27
CA LYS A 182 7.76 13.49 -4.34
C LYS A 182 6.67 13.96 -3.37
N GLY A 183 5.74 13.07 -3.01
CA GLY A 183 4.66 13.33 -2.07
C GLY A 183 5.06 13.29 -0.59
N ASN A 184 6.28 12.85 -0.25
CA ASN A 184 6.83 13.02 1.09
C ASN A 184 7.16 14.50 1.32
N LEU A 185 6.44 15.14 2.22
CA LEU A 185 6.58 16.55 2.58
C LEU A 185 7.31 16.75 3.91
N GLY A 186 7.98 15.72 4.42
CA GLY A 186 8.81 15.78 5.63
C GLY A 186 8.02 16.26 6.84
N GLN A 187 8.70 17.04 7.70
CA GLN A 187 8.09 17.58 8.92
C GLN A 187 6.85 18.44 8.61
N LYS A 188 6.87 19.19 7.50
CA LYS A 188 5.75 20.04 7.09
C LYS A 188 4.47 19.22 6.84
N GLY A 189 4.61 18.06 6.21
CA GLY A 189 3.48 17.15 5.99
C GLY A 189 2.92 16.58 7.29
N ILE A 190 3.81 16.23 8.22
CA ILE A 190 3.47 15.76 9.57
C ILE A 190 2.70 16.85 10.31
N ASP A 191 3.23 18.06 10.39
CA ASP A 191 2.62 19.19 11.11
C ASP A 191 1.21 19.50 10.61
N GLN A 192 1.01 19.43 9.29
CA GLN A 192 -0.31 19.66 8.68
C GLN A 192 -1.34 18.60 9.07
N PHE A 193 -0.92 17.34 9.18
CA PHE A 193 -1.79 16.30 9.73
C PHE A 193 -2.07 16.53 11.22
N LEU A 194 -1.05 16.81 12.05
CA LEU A 194 -1.25 17.01 13.49
C LEU A 194 -2.16 18.21 13.79
N LYS A 195 -2.07 19.27 12.97
CA LYS A 195 -2.91 20.46 13.08
C LYS A 195 -4.39 20.18 12.80
N SER A 196 -4.70 19.32 11.83
CA SER A 196 -6.09 19.00 11.47
C SER A 196 -6.64 17.76 12.17
N HIS A 197 -5.75 16.88 12.66
CA HIS A 197 -6.13 15.69 13.38
C HIS A 197 -6.83 16.06 14.68
N ARG A 198 -7.88 15.31 15.00
CA ARG A 198 -8.59 15.40 16.27
C ARG A 198 -8.81 13.99 16.78
N CYS A 199 -8.21 13.66 17.92
CA CYS A 199 -8.32 12.34 18.52
C CYS A 199 -9.78 11.94 18.73
N ASN A 200 -10.07 10.69 18.36
CA ASN A 200 -11.40 10.09 18.48
C ASN A 200 -11.37 8.88 19.42
N ALA A 201 -12.50 8.18 19.54
CA ALA A 201 -12.65 7.04 20.45
C ALA A 201 -11.62 5.92 20.21
N ILE A 202 -11.16 5.72 18.97
CA ILE A 202 -10.14 4.71 18.65
C ILE A 202 -8.74 5.18 19.09
N CYS A 203 -8.41 6.46 18.97
CA CYS A 203 -7.14 6.99 19.52
C CYS A 203 -7.06 6.78 21.03
N ARG A 204 -8.17 7.05 21.75
CA ARG A 204 -8.28 6.82 23.19
C ARG A 204 -8.20 5.34 23.56
N TYR A 205 -8.91 4.50 22.83
CA TYR A 205 -8.87 3.05 22.97
C TYR A 205 -7.45 2.51 22.88
N LEU A 206 -6.68 2.99 21.91
CA LEU A 206 -5.27 2.63 21.69
C LEU A 206 -4.31 3.33 22.67
N LYS A 207 -4.82 4.15 23.60
CA LYS A 207 -4.04 4.93 24.57
C LYS A 207 -2.96 5.81 23.90
N LEU A 208 -3.27 6.35 22.72
CA LEU A 208 -2.37 7.29 22.03
C LEU A 208 -2.26 8.60 22.82
N PRO A 209 -1.07 9.24 22.89
CA PRO A 209 -0.93 10.60 23.37
C PRO A 209 -1.96 11.53 22.70
N PRO A 210 -2.77 12.29 23.46
CA PRO A 210 -3.89 13.02 22.90
C PRO A 210 -3.44 14.20 22.03
N ILE A 211 -4.05 14.34 20.85
CA ILE A 211 -3.87 15.44 19.90
C ILE A 211 -5.25 16.01 19.57
N ASN A 212 -5.48 17.29 19.90
CA ASN A 212 -6.74 18.02 19.70
C ASN A 212 -8.00 17.15 19.97
N PRO A 213 -8.15 16.60 21.19
CA PRO A 213 -9.17 15.59 21.46
C PRO A 213 -10.59 16.14 21.26
N ARG A 214 -11.46 15.33 20.65
CA ARG A 214 -12.91 15.58 20.69
C ARG A 214 -13.56 14.84 21.84
N PHE A 215 -14.44 15.56 22.53
CA PHE A 215 -15.21 15.03 23.65
C PHE A 215 -16.45 14.24 23.20
N GLU A 216 -16.94 14.48 21.98
CA GLU A 216 -18.06 13.75 21.41
C GLU A 216 -17.61 12.39 20.85
N GLU A 217 -18.34 11.33 21.18
CA GLU A 217 -18.10 9.96 20.68
C GLU A 217 -19.01 9.66 19.49
N ILE A 218 -18.61 10.12 18.30
CA ILE A 218 -19.34 9.89 17.05
C ILE A 218 -18.57 8.88 16.19
N GLY A 219 -19.29 8.09 15.39
CA GLY A 219 -18.71 7.15 14.42
C GLY A 219 -18.39 5.77 15.02
N THR A 220 -17.34 5.11 14.51
CA THR A 220 -16.92 3.80 15.03
C THR A 220 -16.31 3.96 16.42
N VAL A 221 -16.92 3.33 17.42
CA VAL A 221 -16.42 3.29 18.81
C VAL A 221 -16.03 1.85 19.19
N PRO A 222 -15.07 1.66 20.10
CA PRO A 222 -14.80 0.34 20.68
C PRO A 222 -15.99 -0.15 21.51
N VAL A 223 -16.21 -1.47 21.49
CA VAL A 223 -17.11 -2.12 22.45
C VAL A 223 -16.39 -2.12 23.79
N ASP A 224 -17.06 -1.64 24.84
CA ASP A 224 -16.54 -1.61 26.21
C ASP A 224 -16.39 -3.05 26.72
N ASN A 225 -15.26 -3.65 26.39
CA ASN A 225 -14.82 -4.93 26.90
C ASN A 225 -13.67 -4.63 27.84
N THR A 226 -13.74 -5.13 29.07
CA THR A 226 -12.71 -5.07 30.14
C THR A 226 -11.36 -5.71 29.77
N VAL A 227 -11.05 -5.86 28.48
CA VAL A 227 -9.77 -6.31 27.96
C VAL A 227 -8.74 -5.22 28.27
N MET A 228 -7.77 -5.56 29.12
CA MET A 228 -6.61 -4.71 29.36
C MET A 228 -5.90 -4.42 28.04
N GLN A 229 -6.05 -3.20 27.54
CA GLN A 229 -5.38 -2.77 26.32
C GLN A 229 -3.87 -2.76 26.53
N LYS A 230 -3.15 -3.48 25.66
CA LYS A 230 -1.68 -3.45 25.61
C LYS A 230 -1.19 -2.03 25.33
N GLU A 231 -0.10 -1.63 25.99
CA GLU A 231 0.64 -0.43 25.61
C GLU A 231 1.26 -0.65 24.23
N ILE A 232 1.36 0.43 23.46
CA ILE A 232 1.95 0.36 22.12
C ILE A 232 3.46 0.24 22.25
N GLU A 233 3.96 -0.93 21.86
CA GLU A 233 5.38 -1.17 21.65
C GLU A 233 5.85 -0.34 20.44
N ARG A 234 6.69 0.65 20.69
CA ARG A 234 7.27 1.48 19.64
C ARG A 234 8.25 0.66 18.81
N ILE A 235 8.29 0.93 17.51
CA ILE A 235 9.14 0.20 16.58
C ILE A 235 10.32 1.07 16.15
N ASN A 236 11.46 0.43 15.91
CA ASN A 236 12.59 1.08 15.26
C ASN A 236 12.43 0.97 13.76
N ILE A 237 12.38 2.11 13.08
CA ILE A 237 12.47 2.11 11.63
C ILE A 237 13.94 2.04 11.25
N ARG A 238 14.33 0.97 10.57
CA ARG A 238 15.70 0.84 10.05
C ARG A 238 15.81 1.66 8.78
N VAL A 239 16.78 2.55 8.73
CA VAL A 239 17.08 3.34 7.53
C VAL A 239 18.38 2.78 6.92
N PHE A 240 18.34 2.43 5.64
CA PHE A 240 19.47 1.88 4.90
C PHE A 240 19.84 2.77 3.74
N GLU A 241 21.09 2.71 3.29
CA GLU A 241 21.52 3.35 2.05
C GLU A 241 21.71 2.28 0.97
N VAL A 242 21.00 2.41 -0.15
CA VAL A 242 21.05 1.49 -1.30
C VAL A 242 21.31 2.33 -2.54
N GLY A 243 22.45 2.10 -3.20
CA GLY A 243 22.82 2.85 -4.41
C GLY A 243 22.94 4.37 -4.19
N GLY A 244 23.33 4.81 -2.98
CA GLY A 244 23.46 6.23 -2.63
C GLY A 244 22.14 6.93 -2.25
N ARG A 245 21.05 6.17 -2.05
CA ARG A 245 19.73 6.68 -1.64
C ARG A 245 19.23 5.97 -0.38
N LEU A 246 18.49 6.67 0.45
CA LEU A 246 17.89 6.14 1.67
C LEU A 246 16.68 5.26 1.33
N ALA A 247 16.56 4.14 2.03
CA ALA A 247 15.46 3.21 1.93
C ALA A 247 15.06 2.71 3.32
N MET A 248 13.76 2.58 3.56
CA MET A 248 13.22 2.17 4.87
C MET A 248 13.07 0.64 4.94
N GLY A 249 13.69 0.03 5.93
CA GLY A 249 13.66 -1.41 6.18
C GLY A 249 12.43 -1.90 6.93
N GLY A 250 12.38 -3.22 7.15
CA GLY A 250 11.30 -3.87 7.88
C GLY A 250 11.12 -3.34 9.31
N LEU A 251 9.90 -3.50 9.83
CA LEU A 251 9.51 -3.06 11.16
C LEU A 251 10.04 -4.06 12.20
N ALA A 252 10.83 -3.58 13.17
CA ALA A 252 11.32 -4.41 14.27
C ALA A 252 10.93 -3.78 15.64
N PRO A 253 10.38 -4.57 16.58
CA PRO A 253 10.14 -4.10 17.94
C PRO A 253 11.46 -3.81 18.67
N GLU A 254 11.41 -2.96 19.70
CA GLU A 254 12.57 -2.65 20.53
C GLU A 254 13.11 -3.89 21.28
N GLY A 255 14.44 -4.02 21.34
CA GLY A 255 15.11 -4.96 22.24
C GLY A 255 15.17 -6.43 21.82
N HIS A 256 14.64 -6.82 20.66
CA HIS A 256 14.76 -8.19 20.14
C HIS A 256 15.59 -8.23 18.86
N ALA A 257 16.71 -8.95 18.89
CA ALA A 257 17.36 -9.42 17.67
C ALA A 257 16.34 -10.25 16.86
N PRO A 258 16.30 -10.13 15.52
CA PRO A 258 15.29 -10.80 14.72
C PRO A 258 15.42 -12.30 14.91
N THR A 259 14.45 -12.91 15.59
CA THR A 259 14.21 -14.33 15.42
C THR A 259 13.51 -14.49 14.07
N PRO A 260 13.95 -15.44 13.21
CA PRO A 260 13.27 -15.71 11.96
C PRO A 260 11.92 -16.37 12.30
N ARG A 261 10.91 -15.56 12.59
CA ARG A 261 9.54 -16.02 12.62
C ARG A 261 9.09 -16.06 11.16
N ALA A 262 8.93 -17.27 10.65
CA ALA A 262 8.25 -17.49 9.38
C ALA A 262 6.84 -16.88 9.50
N SER A 263 6.68 -15.64 9.03
CA SER A 263 5.36 -15.16 8.66
C SER A 263 4.94 -16.06 7.50
N LYS A 264 3.76 -16.67 7.62
CA LYS A 264 3.08 -17.15 6.44
C LYS A 264 2.85 -15.90 5.60
N SER A 265 3.73 -15.69 4.62
CA SER A 265 3.49 -14.72 3.57
C SER A 265 2.08 -15.01 3.07
N GLU A 266 1.31 -13.97 2.75
CA GLU A 266 0.27 -14.14 1.75
C GLU A 266 1.01 -14.59 0.49
N HIS A 267 1.20 -15.90 0.40
CA HIS A 267 1.58 -16.58 -0.79
C HIS A 267 0.49 -16.20 -1.79
N LEU A 268 0.88 -15.67 -2.95
CA LEU A 268 0.19 -16.05 -4.17
C LEU A 268 -0.10 -17.55 -4.02
N PRO A 269 -1.31 -18.06 -4.29
CA PRO A 269 -1.49 -19.50 -4.28
C PRO A 269 -0.77 -20.10 -5.50
N LEU A 270 0.55 -20.11 -5.48
CA LEU A 270 1.47 -20.74 -6.41
C LEU A 270 2.47 -21.55 -5.59
N LEU A 271 1.94 -22.53 -4.85
CA LEU A 271 2.71 -23.72 -4.52
C LEU A 271 2.43 -24.79 -5.57
N SER A 272 3.50 -25.09 -6.29
CA SER A 272 3.83 -26.36 -6.95
C SER A 272 2.68 -27.34 -7.17
N ASN A 273 2.33 -27.54 -8.43
CA ASN A 273 2.28 -28.90 -8.96
C ASN A 273 2.74 -28.89 -10.41
N LYS A 274 3.95 -29.42 -10.64
CA LYS A 274 4.32 -29.96 -11.94
C LYS A 274 3.23 -30.95 -12.36
N LYS A 275 2.52 -30.69 -13.47
CA LYS A 275 1.94 -31.75 -14.30
C LYS A 275 1.63 -31.24 -15.71
N GLN A 276 2.41 -31.81 -16.63
CA GLN A 276 2.13 -32.08 -18.04
C GLN A 276 1.45 -31.01 -18.88
N THR A 277 2.30 -30.37 -19.69
CA THR A 277 2.04 -29.97 -21.07
C THR A 277 0.93 -30.79 -21.73
N THR A 278 -0.19 -30.15 -22.04
CA THR A 278 -1.05 -30.53 -23.16
C THR A 278 -1.16 -29.31 -24.06
N LYS A 279 -0.52 -29.38 -25.24
CA LYS A 279 -0.68 -28.38 -26.30
C LYS A 279 -2.15 -28.40 -26.74
N ILE A 280 -2.90 -27.35 -26.42
CA ILE A 280 -4.16 -27.08 -27.08
C ILE A 280 -3.88 -26.03 -28.13
N THR A 281 -3.81 -26.47 -29.38
CA THR A 281 -3.82 -25.59 -30.55
C THR A 281 -5.23 -25.02 -30.68
N ILE A 282 -5.41 -23.73 -30.44
CA ILE A 282 -6.66 -23.04 -30.80
C ILE A 282 -6.37 -22.25 -32.08
N THR A 283 -6.98 -22.70 -33.17
CA THR A 283 -7.06 -21.97 -34.43
C THR A 283 -7.92 -20.73 -34.23
N ALA A 284 -7.40 -19.56 -34.59
CA ALA A 284 -8.16 -18.32 -34.58
C ALA A 284 -9.22 -18.36 -35.70
N GLU A 285 -10.49 -18.33 -35.33
CA GLU A 285 -11.53 -17.79 -36.19
C GLU A 285 -11.68 -16.30 -35.87
N GLU A 286 -11.50 -15.48 -36.91
CA GLU A 286 -11.68 -14.04 -36.88
C GLU A 286 -13.15 -13.71 -36.58
N SER A 287 -13.41 -13.08 -35.43
CA SER A 287 -14.58 -12.22 -35.27
C SER A 287 -14.21 -11.00 -34.42
N GLY A 288 -14.47 -9.84 -35.01
CA GLY A 288 -13.95 -8.55 -34.56
C GLY A 288 -14.40 -8.15 -33.15
N SER A 289 -13.42 -7.97 -32.27
CA SER A 289 -13.43 -6.95 -31.23
C SER A 289 -11.97 -6.65 -30.85
N ASN A 290 -11.57 -5.37 -30.88
CA ASN A 290 -10.20 -4.93 -30.60
C ASN A 290 -9.80 -5.18 -29.14
N CYS A 291 -9.38 -6.41 -28.83
CA CYS A 291 -8.79 -6.81 -27.55
C CYS A 291 -7.36 -7.32 -27.78
N GLU A 292 -6.36 -6.52 -27.40
CA GLU A 292 -4.96 -6.94 -27.49
C GLU A 292 -4.60 -7.87 -26.31
N CYS A 293 -4.44 -9.17 -26.59
CA CYS A 293 -3.81 -10.12 -25.66
C CYS A 293 -2.29 -9.94 -25.65
N CYS A 294 -1.67 -9.73 -24.48
CA CYS A 294 -0.23 -9.45 -24.37
C CYS A 294 0.55 -10.62 -23.77
N LEU A 295 1.61 -11.07 -24.46
CA LEU A 295 2.54 -12.11 -24.02
C LEU A 295 3.79 -11.51 -23.36
N VAL A 296 4.11 -11.87 -22.12
CA VAL A 296 5.39 -11.51 -21.48
C VAL A 296 6.35 -12.69 -21.61
N MET A 297 7.37 -12.55 -22.46
CA MET A 297 8.45 -13.54 -22.61
C MET A 297 9.62 -13.28 -21.67
#